data_AF-A0A966W213-F1
#
_entry.id   AF-A0A966W213-F1
#
_cell.length_a   1.000
_cell.length_b   1.000
_cell.length_c   1.000
_cell.angle_alpha   90.00
_cell.angle_beta   90.00
_cell.angle_gamma   90.00
#
_symmetry.space_group_name_H-M   'P 1'
#
loop_
_entity.id
_entity.type
_entity.pdbx_description
1 polymer ?
#
loop_
_entity_poly.entity_id
_entity_poly.type
_entity_poly.pdbx_seq_one_letter_code
_entity_poly.pdbx_strand_id
1 'polypeptide(L)' 'GHDPKHFGAVVVKSPHCEPHMFKTWAARYVDVDAPGSTSANLRSLGHTKCARPMFPLDAKVDFVPTAKLFRRAR' A
#
# COMPACT_ATOMS: atom_id res chain seq x y z
N GLY A 1 -21.77 -15.02 -4.09
CA GLY A 1 -20.30 -15.09 -3.98
C GLY A 1 -19.88 -16.54 -4.05
N HIS A 2 -18.77 -16.84 -4.70
CA HIS A 2 -18.21 -18.20 -4.71
C HIS A 2 -17.17 -18.34 -3.60
N ASP A 3 -17.06 -19.53 -2.99
CA ASP A 3 -15.98 -19.82 -2.04
C ASP A 3 -14.64 -19.87 -2.80
N PRO A 4 -13.66 -19.00 -2.48
CA PRO A 4 -12.34 -19.00 -3.12
C PRO A 4 -11.59 -20.32 -2.97
N LYS A 5 -11.92 -21.16 -1.96
CA LYS A 5 -11.28 -22.47 -1.73
C LYS A 5 -11.60 -23.49 -2.83
N HIS A 6 -12.61 -23.24 -3.66
CA HIS A 6 -12.99 -24.13 -4.76
C HIS A 6 -12.25 -23.85 -6.08
N PHE A 7 -11.29 -22.91 -6.09
CA PHE A 7 -10.51 -22.56 -7.29
C PHE A 7 -9.05 -22.99 -7.15
N GLY A 8 -8.42 -23.36 -8.27
CA GLY A 8 -6.99 -23.73 -8.29
C GLY A 8 -6.04 -22.54 -8.08
N ALA A 9 -6.51 -21.31 -8.32
CA ALA A 9 -5.76 -20.08 -8.06
C ALA A 9 -6.73 -18.91 -7.81
N VAL A 10 -6.30 -17.96 -6.98
CA VAL A 10 -7.07 -16.75 -6.63
C VAL A 10 -6.14 -15.53 -6.69
N VAL A 11 -6.59 -14.46 -7.34
CA VAL A 11 -5.88 -13.17 -7.36
C VAL A 11 -6.43 -12.27 -6.27
N VAL A 12 -5.60 -11.93 -5.28
CA VAL A 12 -5.96 -11.04 -4.18
C VAL A 12 -5.34 -9.67 -4.44
N LYS A 13 -6.17 -8.65 -4.72
CA LYS A 13 -5.72 -7.26 -4.98
C LYS A 13 -5.45 -6.46 -3.68
N SER A 14 -5.38 -7.14 -2.55
CA SER A 14 -5.08 -6.56 -1.24
C SER A 14 -3.89 -7.31 -0.63
N PRO A 15 -2.65 -6.79 -0.74
CA PRO A 15 -1.44 -7.50 -0.31
C PRO A 15 -1.37 -7.74 1.22
N HIS A 16 -2.27 -7.13 2.00
CA HIS A 16 -2.35 -7.27 3.45
C HIS A 16 -3.77 -7.58 3.95
N CYS A 17 -4.51 -8.43 3.24
CA CYS A 17 -5.72 -9.00 3.82
C CYS A 17 -5.40 -9.79 5.09
N GLU A 18 -6.36 -9.85 6.01
CA GLU A 18 -6.21 -10.64 7.24
C GLU A 18 -5.83 -12.10 6.93
N PRO A 19 -4.90 -12.72 7.68
CA PRO A 19 -4.36 -14.04 7.33
C PRO A 19 -5.43 -15.12 7.13
N HIS A 20 -6.48 -15.09 7.96
CA HIS A 20 -7.58 -16.06 7.92
C HIS A 20 -8.37 -16.03 6.61
N MET A 21 -8.30 -14.93 5.84
CA MET A 21 -9.04 -14.78 4.59
C MET A 21 -8.45 -15.63 3.46
N PHE A 22 -7.11 -15.73 3.36
CA PHE A 22 -6.42 -16.45 2.27
C PHE A 22 -5.13 -17.14 2.72
N LYS A 23 -4.28 -16.43 3.47
CA LYS A 23 -2.91 -16.86 3.81
C LYS A 23 -2.86 -18.13 4.66
N THR A 24 -3.79 -18.29 5.61
CA THR A 24 -3.78 -19.44 6.54
C THR A 24 -4.14 -20.77 5.86
N TRP A 25 -4.91 -20.76 4.77
CA TRP A 25 -5.40 -21.99 4.13
C TRP A 25 -4.84 -22.24 2.73
N ALA A 26 -4.27 -21.24 2.07
CA ALA A 26 -3.67 -21.42 0.75
C ALA A 26 -2.45 -22.35 0.84
N ALA A 27 -2.36 -23.34 -0.05
CA ALA A 27 -1.20 -24.24 -0.12
C ALA A 27 0.10 -23.48 -0.42
N ARG A 28 0.01 -22.37 -1.16
CA ARG A 28 1.08 -21.39 -1.38
C ARG A 28 0.49 -19.99 -1.45
N TYR A 29 1.15 -19.03 -0.82
CA TYR A 29 0.82 -17.62 -0.87
C TYR A 29 2.02 -16.87 -1.45
N VAL A 30 1.79 -16.15 -2.55
CA VAL A 30 2.86 -15.48 -3.31
C VAL A 30 2.52 -14.01 -3.43
N ASP A 31 3.36 -13.17 -2.82
CA ASP A 31 3.33 -11.73 -3.06
C ASP A 31 3.97 -11.44 -4.42
N VAL A 32 3.26 -10.71 -5.27
CA VAL A 32 3.69 -10.40 -6.63
C VAL A 32 3.98 -8.91 -6.74
N ASP A 33 5.20 -8.58 -7.16
CA ASP A 33 5.56 -7.22 -7.57
C ASP A 33 4.98 -6.92 -8.96
N ALA A 34 3.68 -6.64 -8.98
CA ALA A 34 2.96 -6.32 -10.20
C ALA A 34 2.95 -4.79 -10.44
N PRO A 35 3.13 -4.34 -11.70
CA PRO A 35 2.96 -2.92 -12.02
C PRO A 35 1.51 -2.49 -11.81
N GLY A 36 1.31 -1.25 -11.36
CA GLY A 36 -0.03 -0.69 -11.16
C GLY A 36 -0.02 0.61 -10.35
N SER A 37 -1.17 1.27 -10.30
CA SER A 37 -1.35 2.55 -9.59
C SER A 37 -1.18 2.46 -8.07
N THR A 38 -1.17 1.24 -7.51
CA THR A 38 -0.93 0.96 -6.10
C THR A 38 0.50 0.48 -5.83
N SER A 39 1.42 0.61 -6.79
CA SER A 39 2.82 0.23 -6.59
C SER A 39 3.46 1.06 -5.47
N ALA A 40 4.28 0.42 -4.63
CA ALA A 40 5.08 1.13 -3.64
C ALA A 40 6.23 1.94 -4.28
N ASN A 41 6.55 1.71 -5.55
CA ASN A 41 7.54 2.48 -6.27
C ASN A 41 6.97 3.83 -6.73
N LEU A 42 6.92 4.81 -5.82
CA LEU A 42 6.36 6.13 -6.10
C LEU A 42 6.97 6.84 -7.32
N ARG A 43 8.24 6.56 -7.66
CA ARG A 43 8.93 7.17 -8.81
C ARG A 43 8.32 6.74 -10.14
N SER A 44 7.72 5.54 -10.23
CA SER A 44 7.10 5.04 -11.47
C SER A 44 5.68 5.57 -11.69
N LEU A 45 5.04 6.16 -10.66
CA LEU A 45 3.62 6.55 -10.69
C LEU A 45 3.35 7.93 -11.32
N GLY A 46 4.40 8.71 -11.63
CA GLY A 46 4.25 9.99 -12.36
C GLY A 46 3.62 11.14 -11.57
N HIS A 47 3.76 11.16 -10.24
CA HIS A 47 3.19 12.22 -9.40
C HIS A 47 3.78 13.61 -9.68
N THR A 48 2.95 14.51 -10.23
CA THR A 48 3.33 15.93 -10.50
C THR A 48 2.53 16.95 -9.67
N LYS A 49 1.36 16.57 -9.14
CA LYS A 49 0.44 17.44 -8.38
C LYS A 49 0.46 17.17 -6.87
N CYS A 50 1.64 17.07 -6.27
CA CYS A 50 1.80 16.87 -4.84
C CYS A 50 2.71 17.97 -4.26
N ALA A 51 2.62 18.24 -2.95
CA ALA A 51 3.53 19.17 -2.30
C ALA A 51 4.98 18.68 -2.45
N ARG A 52 5.90 19.58 -2.80
CA ARG A 52 7.34 19.31 -2.97
C ARG A 52 8.13 20.25 -2.07
N PRO A 53 9.28 19.84 -1.50
CA PRO A 53 9.89 18.51 -1.65
C PRO A 53 9.13 17.43 -0.84
N MET A 54 9.08 16.20 -1.36
CA MET A 54 8.46 15.04 -0.70
C MET A 54 9.38 13.82 -0.77
N PHE A 55 9.73 13.25 0.38
CA PHE A 55 10.40 11.95 0.44
C PHE A 55 9.39 10.84 0.13
N PRO A 56 9.72 9.82 -0.69
CA PRO A 56 10.99 9.56 -1.36
C PRO A 56 11.08 10.12 -2.81
N LEU A 57 10.10 10.87 -3.31
CA LEU A 57 10.14 11.42 -4.68
C LEU A 57 11.35 12.35 -4.89
N ASP A 58 11.68 13.16 -3.90
CA ASP A 58 12.86 14.04 -3.85
C ASP A 58 13.96 13.43 -2.97
N ALA A 59 15.23 13.66 -3.33
CA ALA A 59 16.38 13.05 -2.65
C ALA A 59 16.81 13.78 -1.36
N LYS A 60 16.61 15.09 -1.28
CA LYS A 60 17.08 15.95 -0.18
C LYS A 60 15.90 16.64 0.50
N VAL A 61 15.10 15.85 1.21
CA VAL A 61 13.95 16.37 1.96
C VAL A 61 14.36 16.52 3.42
N ASP A 62 14.51 17.75 3.87
CA ASP A 62 14.83 18.03 5.26
C ASP A 62 13.61 17.77 6.14
N PHE A 63 13.78 16.96 7.18
CA PHE A 63 12.76 16.73 8.19
C PHE A 63 12.94 17.70 9.35
N VAL A 64 12.03 18.68 9.47
CA VAL A 64 11.97 19.61 10.59
C VAL A 64 10.79 19.23 11.50
N PRO A 65 11.03 18.51 12.61
CA PRO A 65 9.96 17.98 13.44
C PRO A 65 9.18 19.11 14.11
N THR A 66 7.93 19.28 13.71
CA THR A 66 7.01 20.28 14.29
C THR A 66 5.75 19.58 14.78
N ALA A 67 5.44 19.69 16.06
CA ALA A 67 4.22 19.11 16.61
C ALA A 67 2.99 19.93 16.18
N LYS A 68 2.02 19.29 15.52
CA LYS A 68 0.71 19.90 15.26
C LYS A 68 -0.21 19.61 16.44
N LEU A 69 -0.49 20.64 17.25
CA LEU A 69 -1.38 20.52 18.40
C LEU A 69 -2.84 20.74 17.97
N PHE A 70 -3.71 19.79 18.28
CA PHE A 70 -5.15 19.89 18.06
C PHE A 70 -5.86 20.07 19.40
N ARG A 71 -6.80 21.03 19.47
CA ARG A 71 -7.67 21.26 20.64
C ARG A 71 -9.10 21.38 20.15
N ARG A 72 -10.06 20.88 20.93
CA ARG A 72 -11.48 21.10 20.68
C ARG A 72 -11.82 22.55 21.04
N ALA A 73 -12.55 23.26 20.19
CA ALA A 73 -13.11 24.57 20.55
C ALA A 73 -14.09 24.39 21.72
N ARG A 74 -14.06 25.31 22.68
CA ARG A 74 -14.93 25.28 23.86
C ARG A 74 -16.35 25.69 23.50
#